data_AF-A0A942NU53-F1
#
_entry.id   AF-A0A942NU53-F1
#
_cell.length_a   1.000
_cell.length_b   1.000
_cell.length_c   1.000
_cell.angle_alpha   90.00
_cell.angle_beta   90.00
_cell.angle_gamma   90.00
#
_symmetry.space_group_name_H-M   'P 1'
#
loop_
_entity.id
_entity.type
_entity.pdbx_description
1 polymer ?
#
loop_
_entity_poly.entity_id
_entity_poly.type
_entity_poly.pdbx_seq_one_letter_code
_entity_poly.pdbx_strand_id
1 'polypeptide(L)'
;GFSWSDVGANAFGSLIVIGQEIAFQEQIVKYKFSFSPSPYAKLANGYLGKGFDELLYDYNGHTYWFSIGINRLIKNNILPEWVNFAIGYSVGGMFGEFENKTSYHGTLIPETERYRQFLFSLDIDFTKIQVRNKTLKKLFDCMFLIKVPFPAIEINTKGEFRVHPLYY
;
A
#
# COMPACT_ATOMS: atom_id res chain seq x y z
N GLY A 1 5.51 -7.85 23.72
CA GLY A 1 4.72 -9.10 23.74
C GLY A 1 3.69 -9.01 22.64
N PHE A 2 3.43 -10.10 21.92
CA PHE A 2 2.48 -10.11 20.80
C PHE A 2 1.04 -10.08 21.32
N SER A 3 0.17 -9.28 20.70
CA SER A 3 -1.26 -9.30 21.03
C SER A 3 -1.94 -10.47 20.31
N TRP A 4 -3.04 -10.98 20.87
CA TRP A 4 -3.87 -11.97 20.19
C TRP A 4 -4.44 -11.45 18.86
N SER A 5 -4.66 -10.14 18.75
CA SER A 5 -4.99 -9.48 17.49
C SER A 5 -3.88 -9.61 16.45
N ASP A 6 -2.61 -9.47 16.83
CA ASP A 6 -1.47 -9.62 15.91
C ASP A 6 -1.36 -11.06 15.41
N VAL A 7 -1.54 -12.04 16.31
CA VAL A 7 -1.53 -13.46 15.95
C VAL A 7 -2.67 -13.77 14.98
N GLY A 8 -3.88 -13.29 15.26
CA GLY A 8 -5.03 -13.47 14.38
C GLY A 8 -4.84 -12.82 13.00
N ALA A 9 -4.33 -11.59 12.96
CA ALA A 9 -4.06 -10.88 11.71
C ALA A 9 -2.99 -11.59 10.86
N ASN A 10 -1.90 -12.06 11.47
CA ASN A 10 -0.84 -12.80 10.79
C ASN A 10 -1.34 -14.15 10.25
N ALA A 11 -2.13 -14.87 11.04
CA ALA A 11 -2.74 -16.12 10.60
C ALA A 11 -3.68 -15.90 9.42
N PHE A 12 -4.53 -14.87 9.49
CA PHE A 12 -5.45 -14.52 8.43
C PHE A 12 -4.74 -14.12 7.13
N GLY A 13 -3.71 -13.26 7.22
CA GLY A 13 -2.89 -12.90 6.06
C GLY A 13 -2.21 -14.11 5.42
N SER A 14 -1.65 -15.00 6.24
CA SER A 14 -1.04 -16.25 5.75
C SER A 14 -2.06 -17.16 5.07
N LEU A 15 -3.26 -17.29 5.64
CA LEU A 15 -4.35 -18.07 5.06
C LEU A 15 -4.82 -17.51 3.72
N ILE A 16 -4.87 -16.19 3.54
CA ILE A 16 -5.21 -15.57 2.25
C ILE A 16 -4.17 -15.95 1.19
N VAL A 17 -2.88 -15.85 1.51
CA VAL A 17 -1.81 -16.16 0.54
C VAL A 17 -1.81 -17.66 0.20
N ILE A 18 -1.76 -18.53 1.21
CA ILE A 18 -1.71 -19.98 1.03
C ILE A 18 -3.00 -20.50 0.39
N GLY A 19 -4.16 -20.01 0.84
CA GLY A 19 -5.46 -20.43 0.34
C GLY A 19 -5.64 -20.13 -1.15
N GLN A 20 -5.17 -18.97 -1.62
CA GLN A 20 -5.18 -18.65 -3.04
C GLN A 20 -4.30 -19.61 -3.85
N GLU A 21 -3.10 -19.92 -3.36
CA GLU A 21 -2.18 -20.82 -4.06
C GLU A 21 -2.76 -22.24 -4.16
N ILE A 22 -3.34 -22.74 -3.08
CA ILE A 22 -3.98 -24.07 -3.06
C ILE A 22 -5.19 -24.10 -4.01
N ALA A 23 -6.07 -23.09 -3.93
CA ALA A 23 -7.34 -23.10 -4.67
C ALA A 23 -7.19 -22.78 -6.16
N PHE A 24 -6.23 -21.94 -6.53
CA PHE A 24 -6.13 -21.36 -7.88
C PHE A 24 -4.78 -21.58 -8.56
N GLN A 25 -3.78 -22.09 -7.83
CA GLN A 25 -2.40 -22.25 -8.34
C GLN A 25 -1.79 -20.92 -8.83
N GLU A 26 -2.32 -19.80 -8.34
CA GLU A 26 -1.81 -18.45 -8.54
C GLU A 26 -2.36 -17.48 -7.46
N GLN A 27 -1.65 -16.39 -7.23
CA GLN A 27 -2.14 -15.27 -6.42
C GLN A 27 -3.04 -14.36 -7.27
N ILE A 28 -4.36 -14.53 -7.13
CA ILE A 28 -5.36 -13.71 -7.84
C ILE A 28 -5.35 -12.27 -7.33
N VAL A 29 -5.40 -12.11 -6.01
CA VAL A 29 -5.29 -10.84 -5.31
C VAL A 29 -3.86 -10.72 -4.83
N LYS A 30 -3.14 -9.78 -5.43
CA LYS A 30 -1.75 -9.50 -5.11
C LYS A 30 -1.66 -8.39 -4.11
N TYR A 31 -0.95 -8.64 -3.03
CA TYR A 31 -0.57 -7.60 -2.09
C TYR A 31 0.58 -6.77 -2.66
N LYS A 32 0.44 -5.45 -2.59
CA LYS A 32 1.45 -4.49 -3.02
C LYS A 32 1.63 -3.39 -2.00
N PHE A 33 2.78 -2.73 -2.08
CA PHE A 33 3.18 -1.64 -1.21
C PHE A 33 3.68 -0.47 -2.04
N SER A 34 3.37 0.72 -1.57
CA SER A 34 4.05 1.93 -1.99
C SER A 34 4.37 2.84 -0.81
N PHE A 35 5.36 3.69 -1.04
CA PHE A 35 5.82 4.66 -0.08
C PHE A 35 6.02 6.02 -0.74
N SER A 36 5.50 7.06 -0.11
CA SER A 36 5.82 8.45 -0.43
C SER A 36 5.99 9.22 0.88
N PRO A 37 7.12 9.93 1.09
CA PRO A 37 7.31 10.74 2.29
C PRO A 37 6.12 11.65 2.56
N SER A 38 5.51 11.50 3.74
CA SER A 38 4.34 12.29 4.08
C SER A 38 4.74 13.72 4.44
N PRO A 39 3.82 14.70 4.30
CA PRO A 39 4.05 16.03 4.85
C PRO A 39 4.22 16.01 6.38
N TYR A 40 3.77 14.95 7.07
CA TYR A 40 3.89 14.81 8.52
C TYR A 40 5.33 14.52 8.96
N ALA A 41 6.14 13.82 8.17
CA ALA A 41 7.54 13.55 8.51
C ALA A 41 8.34 14.82 8.84
N LYS A 42 8.08 15.89 8.08
CA LYS A 42 8.70 17.22 8.27
C LYS A 42 8.28 17.89 9.58
N LEU A 43 7.08 17.60 10.07
CA LEU A 43 6.50 18.16 11.30
C LEU A 43 6.83 17.31 12.54
N ALA A 44 7.33 16.09 12.34
CA ALA A 44 7.57 15.12 13.40
C ALA A 44 8.87 15.35 14.20
N ASN A 45 9.65 16.38 13.87
CA ASN A 45 10.97 16.65 14.46
C ASN A 45 11.92 15.43 14.42
N GLY A 46 11.80 14.59 13.39
CA GLY A 46 12.56 13.36 13.22
C GLY A 46 11.96 12.10 13.87
N TYR A 47 10.80 12.20 14.52
CA TYR A 47 10.10 11.03 15.07
C TYR A 47 9.68 10.02 13.99
N LEU A 48 9.29 10.51 12.81
CA LEU A 48 8.92 9.67 11.67
C LEU A 48 10.13 9.33 10.76
N GLY A 49 11.36 9.40 11.30
CA GLY A 49 12.58 9.16 10.55
C GLY A 49 13.09 10.39 9.78
N LYS A 50 14.25 10.22 9.12
CA LYS A 50 14.83 11.20 8.19
C LYS A 50 15.45 10.48 7.00
N GLY A 51 15.21 10.98 5.79
CA GLY A 51 15.81 10.38 4.58
C GLY A 51 15.30 8.95 4.36
N PHE A 52 16.19 7.96 4.25
CA PHE A 52 15.79 6.57 4.02
C PHE A 52 15.03 5.93 5.18
N ASP A 53 15.23 6.43 6.41
CA ASP A 53 14.56 5.90 7.60
C ASP A 53 13.04 6.17 7.57
N GLU A 54 12.58 7.17 6.81
CA GLU A 54 11.17 7.48 6.66
C GLU A 54 10.38 6.31 6.07
N LEU A 55 11.02 5.46 5.25
CA LEU A 55 10.41 4.23 4.71
C LEU A 55 9.96 3.25 5.80
N LEU A 56 10.57 3.31 6.98
CA LEU A 56 10.27 2.42 8.10
C LEU A 56 9.38 3.09 9.15
N TYR A 57 9.62 4.38 9.40
CA TYR A 57 8.98 5.09 10.51
C TYR A 57 7.79 5.96 10.10
N ASP A 58 7.74 6.43 8.85
CA ASP A 58 6.63 7.28 8.39
C ASP A 58 5.46 6.45 7.88
N TYR A 59 4.69 5.91 8.82
CA TYR A 59 3.46 5.17 8.52
C TYR A 59 2.43 6.00 7.75
N ASN A 60 2.49 7.32 7.78
CA ASN A 60 1.59 8.18 7.00
C ASN A 60 1.95 8.18 5.51
N GLY A 61 3.17 7.78 5.16
CA GLY A 61 3.63 7.63 3.79
C GLY A 61 3.38 6.24 3.21
N HIS A 62 2.91 5.29 4.02
CA HIS A 62 2.69 3.91 3.62
C HIS A 62 1.32 3.76 2.95
N THR A 63 1.29 3.05 1.82
CA THR A 63 0.03 2.56 1.26
C THR A 63 0.11 1.09 0.96
N TYR A 64 -0.90 0.36 1.45
CA TYR A 64 -1.04 -1.07 1.28
C TYR A 64 -2.16 -1.34 0.29
N TRP A 65 -1.86 -2.13 -0.74
CA TRP A 65 -2.72 -2.32 -1.89
C TRP A 65 -3.09 -3.79 -2.07
N PHE A 66 -4.34 -4.02 -2.46
CA PHE A 66 -4.78 -5.26 -3.07
C PHE A 66 -5.06 -5.02 -4.55
N SER A 67 -4.32 -5.72 -5.40
CA SER A 67 -4.35 -5.59 -6.86
C SER A 67 -4.92 -6.87 -7.50
N ILE A 68 -5.89 -6.71 -8.38
CA ILE A 68 -6.58 -7.81 -9.07
C ILE A 68 -6.71 -7.53 -10.57
N GLY A 69 -6.51 -8.56 -11.40
CA GLY A 69 -6.65 -8.45 -12.86
C GLY A 69 -8.07 -8.05 -13.28
N ILE A 70 -8.19 -7.00 -14.09
CA ILE A 70 -9.50 -6.47 -14.51
C ILE A 70 -10.27 -7.51 -15.32
N ASN A 71 -9.59 -8.24 -16.22
CA ASN A 71 -10.20 -9.29 -17.03
C ASN A 71 -10.96 -10.32 -16.19
N ARG A 72 -10.46 -10.63 -14.98
CA ARG A 72 -11.11 -11.54 -14.05
C ARG A 72 -12.36 -10.94 -13.41
N LEU A 73 -12.32 -9.66 -13.07
CA LEU A 73 -13.48 -8.94 -12.51
C LEU A 73 -14.63 -8.85 -13.52
N ILE A 74 -14.31 -8.51 -14.77
CA ILE A 74 -15.31 -8.34 -15.85
C ILE A 74 -15.62 -9.65 -16.58
N LYS A 75 -14.92 -10.74 -16.25
CA LYS A 75 -15.01 -12.06 -16.90
C LYS A 75 -14.87 -11.99 -18.44
N ASN A 76 -13.94 -11.18 -18.92
CA ASN A 76 -13.68 -10.96 -20.34
C ASN A 76 -12.19 -10.64 -20.56
N ASN A 77 -11.65 -10.93 -21.75
CA ASN A 77 -10.22 -10.79 -22.08
C ASN A 77 -9.97 -9.61 -23.03
N ILE A 78 -10.69 -8.50 -22.86
CA ILE A 78 -10.55 -7.30 -23.71
C ILE A 78 -9.24 -6.57 -23.42
N LEU A 79 -8.83 -6.51 -22.15
CA LEU A 79 -7.64 -5.79 -21.73
C LEU A 79 -6.42 -6.72 -21.71
N PRO A 80 -5.20 -6.19 -21.77
CA PRO A 80 -4.02 -6.99 -21.50
C PRO A 80 -4.05 -7.58 -20.09
N GLU A 81 -3.62 -8.84 -19.94
CA GLU A 81 -3.61 -9.58 -18.66
C GLU A 81 -2.78 -8.92 -17.54
N TRP A 82 -1.90 -7.99 -17.89
CA TRP A 82 -1.10 -7.22 -16.93
C TRP A 82 -1.83 -5.99 -16.37
N VAL A 83 -3.04 -5.66 -16.85
CA VAL A 83 -3.83 -4.52 -16.36
C VAL A 83 -4.67 -4.94 -15.16
N ASN A 84 -4.38 -4.31 -14.02
CA ASN A 84 -5.06 -4.56 -12.75
C ASN A 84 -5.84 -3.35 -12.26
N PHE A 85 -6.83 -3.62 -11.42
CA PHE A 85 -7.45 -2.65 -10.54
C PHE A 85 -6.94 -2.86 -9.11
N ALA A 86 -6.65 -1.77 -8.40
CA ALA A 86 -6.09 -1.80 -7.07
C ALA A 86 -6.94 -1.00 -6.07
N ILE A 87 -7.15 -1.59 -4.90
CA ILE A 87 -7.78 -0.95 -3.73
C ILE A 87 -6.69 -0.78 -2.67
N GLY A 88 -6.51 0.46 -2.22
CA GLY A 88 -5.47 0.86 -1.29
C GLY A 88 -6.02 1.29 0.07
N TYR A 89 -5.21 1.09 1.10
CA TYR A 89 -5.43 1.59 2.45
C TYR A 89 -4.18 2.34 2.91
N SER A 90 -4.39 3.58 3.35
CA SER A 90 -3.36 4.43 3.94
C SER A 90 -3.94 5.18 5.14
N VAL A 91 -3.07 5.87 5.89
CA VAL A 91 -3.41 6.63 7.08
C VAL A 91 -2.74 7.99 7.02
N GLY A 92 -3.33 8.99 7.66
CA GLY A 92 -2.74 10.32 7.77
C GLY A 92 -2.92 10.90 9.17
N GLY A 93 -2.05 11.85 9.50
CA GLY A 93 -2.10 12.59 10.77
C GLY A 93 -1.71 11.75 11.98
N MET A 94 -0.84 10.76 11.82
CA MET A 94 -0.33 9.93 12.91
C MET A 94 1.06 10.37 13.36
N PHE A 95 1.18 10.75 14.63
CA PHE A 95 2.43 11.02 15.35
C PHE A 95 2.59 10.07 16.54
N GLY A 96 2.28 8.79 16.33
CA GLY A 96 2.41 7.75 17.33
C GLY A 96 1.64 6.50 16.94
N GLU A 97 1.93 5.40 17.64
CA GLU A 97 1.32 4.10 17.38
C GLU A 97 -0.15 4.09 17.81
N PHE A 98 -0.45 4.43 19.06
CA PHE A 98 -1.81 4.41 19.62
C PHE A 98 -2.45 5.80 19.74
N GLU A 99 -1.66 6.84 20.03
CA GLU A 99 -2.10 8.22 20.14
C GLU A 99 -1.03 9.17 19.60
N ASN A 100 -1.44 10.37 19.19
CA ASN A 100 -0.52 11.37 18.67
C ASN A 100 0.30 11.98 19.81
N LYS A 101 1.62 11.97 19.65
CA LYS A 101 2.55 12.66 20.55
C LYS A 101 2.38 14.17 20.40
N THR A 102 2.41 14.87 21.53
CA THR A 102 2.39 16.34 21.60
C THR A 102 3.79 16.95 21.52
N SER A 103 4.84 16.17 21.81
CA SER A 103 6.22 16.60 21.66
C SER A 103 7.18 15.43 21.40
N TYR A 104 8.33 15.74 20.80
CA TYR A 104 9.45 14.84 20.62
C TYR A 104 10.76 15.61 20.76
N HIS A 105 11.71 15.10 21.54
CA HIS A 105 12.98 15.76 21.85
C HIS A 105 12.82 17.22 22.36
N GLY A 106 11.83 17.47 23.22
CA GLY A 106 11.58 18.80 23.78
C GLY A 106 10.98 19.81 22.79
N THR A 107 10.70 19.39 21.55
CA THR A 107 10.04 20.22 20.53
C THR A 107 8.59 19.79 20.37
N LEU A 108 7.67 20.74 20.31
CA LEU A 108 6.25 20.47 20.12
C LEU A 108 6.00 19.89 18.72
N ILE A 109 5.09 18.91 18.66
CA ILE A 109 4.54 18.37 17.43
C ILE A 109 3.13 18.95 17.27
N PRO A 110 2.76 19.45 16.07
CA PRO A 110 1.42 19.97 15.84
C PRO A 110 0.34 18.93 16.13
N GLU A 111 -0.73 19.35 16.79
CA GLU A 111 -1.92 18.52 16.95
C GLU A 111 -2.51 18.21 15.58
N THR A 112 -2.82 16.93 15.36
CA THR A 112 -3.43 16.47 14.12
C THR A 112 -4.50 15.43 14.44
N GLU A 113 -5.52 15.40 13.61
CA GLU A 113 -6.54 14.37 13.64
C GLU A 113 -6.08 13.19 12.78
N ARG A 114 -6.05 11.98 13.38
CA ARG A 114 -5.77 10.72 12.69
C ARG A 114 -6.95 10.35 11.80
N TYR A 115 -6.68 9.98 10.56
CA TYR A 115 -7.72 9.57 9.62
C TYR A 115 -7.24 8.45 8.72
N ARG A 116 -8.19 7.74 8.11
CA ARG A 116 -7.94 6.63 7.19
C ARG A 116 -8.28 7.06 5.77
N GLN A 117 -7.52 6.54 4.82
CA GLN A 117 -7.66 6.81 3.39
C GLN A 117 -7.93 5.50 2.67
N PHE A 118 -9.02 5.46 1.90
CA PHE A 118 -9.36 4.36 1.01
C PHE A 118 -9.12 4.81 -0.41
N LEU A 119 -8.20 4.15 -1.10
CA LEU A 119 -7.76 4.53 -2.43
C LEU A 119 -8.22 3.54 -3.49
N PHE A 120 -8.50 4.03 -4.69
CA PHE A 120 -8.85 3.23 -5.85
C PHE A 120 -8.01 3.68 -7.02
N SER A 121 -7.28 2.76 -7.66
CA SER A 121 -6.30 3.08 -8.71
C SER A 121 -6.19 1.94 -9.71
N LEU A 122 -5.59 2.22 -10.87
CA LEU A 122 -5.12 1.20 -11.79
C LEU A 122 -3.72 0.73 -11.39
N ASP A 123 -3.35 -0.46 -11.83
CA ASP A 123 -2.05 -1.04 -11.53
C ASP A 123 -1.55 -1.94 -12.66
N ILE A 124 -0.25 -2.20 -12.65
CA ILE A 124 0.42 -3.10 -13.61
C ILE A 124 0.93 -4.32 -12.87
N ASP A 125 0.56 -5.50 -13.37
CA ASP A 125 1.12 -6.77 -12.94
C ASP A 125 2.31 -7.17 -13.82
N PHE A 126 3.51 -6.81 -13.35
CA PHE A 126 4.76 -7.13 -14.04
C PHE A 126 4.94 -8.64 -14.30
N THR A 127 4.40 -9.51 -13.42
CA THR A 127 4.58 -10.96 -13.57
C THR A 127 3.78 -11.52 -14.76
N LYS A 128 2.78 -10.79 -15.26
CA LYS A 128 1.99 -11.17 -16.45
C LYS A 128 2.55 -10.58 -17.74
N ILE A 129 3.55 -9.70 -17.68
CA ILE A 129 4.22 -9.15 -18.87
C ILE A 129 5.13 -10.22 -19.49
N GLN A 130 4.93 -10.50 -20.78
CA GLN A 130 5.72 -11.46 -21.54
C GLN A 130 6.96 -10.79 -22.12
N VAL A 131 8.14 -11.27 -21.75
CA VAL A 131 9.44 -10.78 -22.27
C VAL A 131 10.32 -11.96 -22.68
N ARG A 132 11.07 -11.79 -23.78
CA ARG A 132 11.98 -12.84 -24.30
C ARG A 132 13.23 -13.01 -23.44
N ASN A 133 13.71 -11.93 -22.81
CA ASN A 133 14.91 -11.94 -22.00
C ASN A 133 14.63 -12.55 -20.61
N LYS A 134 15.31 -13.66 -20.29
CA LYS A 134 15.11 -14.39 -19.03
C LYS A 134 15.50 -13.59 -17.78
N THR A 135 16.51 -12.73 -17.86
CA THR A 135 16.93 -11.87 -16.76
C THR A 135 15.88 -10.79 -16.49
N LEU A 136 15.36 -10.17 -17.56
CA LEU A 136 14.27 -9.20 -17.44
C LEU A 136 13.00 -9.84 -16.90
N LYS A 137 12.69 -11.08 -17.31
CA LYS A 137 11.55 -11.82 -16.78
C LYS A 137 11.66 -12.01 -15.27
N LYS A 138 12.82 -12.44 -14.77
CA LYS A 138 13.09 -12.56 -13.33
C LYS A 138 12.94 -11.23 -12.59
N LEU A 139 13.45 -10.14 -13.18
CA LEU A 139 13.30 -8.81 -12.59
C LEU A 139 11.81 -8.45 -12.43
N PHE A 140 11.00 -8.64 -13.47
CA PHE A 140 9.56 -8.40 -13.43
C PHE A 140 8.85 -9.26 -12.40
N ASP A 141 9.24 -10.52 -12.26
CA ASP A 141 8.67 -11.42 -11.27
C ASP A 141 9.01 -10.97 -9.84
N CYS A 142 10.19 -10.37 -9.60
CA CYS A 142 10.54 -9.77 -8.29
C CYS A 142 9.80 -8.47 -7.98
N MET A 143 9.30 -7.76 -8.99
CA MET A 143 8.57 -6.49 -8.80
C MET A 143 7.10 -6.68 -8.40
N PHE A 144 6.68 -7.91 -8.09
CA PHE A 144 5.28 -8.23 -7.78
C PHE A 144 4.69 -7.44 -6.60
N LEU A 145 5.53 -7.02 -5.64
CA LEU A 145 5.13 -6.27 -4.44
C LEU A 145 5.04 -4.75 -4.67
N ILE A 146 5.56 -4.24 -5.78
CA ILE A 146 5.66 -2.80 -6.02
C ILE A 146 4.38 -2.31 -6.71
N LYS A 147 3.71 -1.32 -6.09
CA LYS A 147 2.64 -0.57 -6.75
C LYS A 147 3.25 0.43 -7.72
N VAL A 148 2.81 0.40 -8.97
CA VAL A 148 3.22 1.41 -9.96
C VAL A 148 2.43 2.69 -9.72
N PRO A 149 3.08 3.87 -9.79
CA PRO A 149 2.37 5.13 -9.67
C PRO A 149 1.32 5.29 -10.77
N PHE A 150 0.09 5.57 -10.37
CA PHE A 150 -1.06 5.76 -11.26
C PHE A 150 -2.02 6.79 -10.66
N PRO A 151 -2.93 7.38 -11.47
CA PRO A 151 -4.01 8.17 -10.91
C PRO A 151 -4.79 7.37 -9.87
N ALA A 152 -5.19 8.04 -8.79
CA ALA A 152 -5.96 7.42 -7.71
C ALA A 152 -7.10 8.33 -7.25
N ILE A 153 -8.21 7.72 -6.86
CA ILE A 153 -9.29 8.37 -6.14
C ILE A 153 -9.16 8.00 -4.67
N GLU A 154 -9.24 8.98 -3.79
CA GLU A 154 -9.20 8.81 -2.34
C GLU A 154 -10.56 9.22 -1.73
N ILE A 155 -11.09 8.37 -0.87
CA ILE A 155 -12.17 8.69 0.07
C ILE A 155 -11.59 8.51 1.47
N ASN A 156 -11.77 9.50 2.33
CA ASN A 156 -11.16 9.46 3.66
C ASN A 156 -12.17 9.68 4.78
N THR A 157 -11.78 9.31 6.01
CA THR A 157 -12.68 9.37 7.18
C THR A 157 -12.94 10.80 7.67
N LYS A 158 -12.30 11.82 7.08
CA LYS A 158 -12.66 13.23 7.28
C LYS A 158 -13.84 13.66 6.41
N GLY A 159 -14.37 12.75 5.59
CA GLY A 159 -15.46 13.03 4.65
C GLY A 159 -14.99 13.71 3.36
N GLU A 160 -13.68 13.74 3.09
CA GLU A 160 -13.14 14.36 1.89
C GLU A 160 -13.05 13.34 0.76
N PHE A 161 -13.27 13.83 -0.45
CA PHE A 161 -13.00 13.13 -1.70
C PHE A 161 -11.85 13.83 -2.42
N ARG A 162 -10.81 13.09 -2.79
CA ARG A 162 -9.63 13.63 -3.48
C ARG A 162 -9.32 12.83 -4.73
N VAL A 163 -8.83 13.52 -5.76
CA VAL A 163 -8.32 12.90 -6.97
C VAL A 163 -6.84 13.23 -7.06
N HIS A 164 -6.03 12.18 -7.14
CA HIS A 164 -4.59 12.26 -7.31
C HIS A 164 -4.29 11.95 -8.78
N PRO A 165 -3.80 12.92 -9.58
CA PRO A 165 -3.40 12.65 -10.96
C PRO A 165 -2.29 11.60 -11.05
N LEU A 166 -1.45 11.53 -10.03
CA LEU A 166 -0.43 10.52 -9.86
C LEU A 166 -0.27 10.25 -8.36
N TYR A 167 -0.48 9.00 -7.95
CA TYR A 167 -0.31 8.55 -6.58
C TYR A 167 0.79 7.50 -6.54
N TYR A 168 1.65 7.58 -5.53
CA TYR A 168 2.82 6.72 -5.40
C TYR A 168 2.51 5.50 -4.54
#